data_AF-A0A0R1Y4D4-F1
#
_entry.id   AF-A0A0R1Y4D4-F1
#
_cell.length_a   1.000
_cell.length_b   1.000
_cell.length_c   1.000
_cell.angle_alpha   90.00
_cell.angle_beta   90.00
_cell.angle_gamma   90.00
#
_symmetry.space_group_name_H-M   'P 1'
#
loop_
_entity.id
_entity.type
_entity.pdbx_description
1 polymer ?
#
loop_
_entity_poly.entity_id
_entity_poly.type
_entity_poly.pdbx_seq_one_letter_code
_entity_poly.pdbx_strand_id
1 'polypeptide(L)'
;MDIHNKEFKHRGRNGYDRYEVDSFLDQIVDDYGDSLDQVVDLKNQIASLNQKIDNLQSRVDEYDKKEEEVNQILVSAQKSANRMIADAKKQAERTVSEAKKQAQTDTDYQRQQQEVLSDDYKRLKKEVGEFRQHIQEMLQKQIDSLNDSEWQHSLDEYFHTERFYPGNGAEPLPISDSQEDEFAREEKIAEEDENSDDIGEWVEVDDDIDDEDIDSDDPDEVDSNEESEDDEGENPQPMTGDSPSHQTMNISDEPKRRSSDVNIVFPDDYKDHN
;
A
#
# COMPACT_ATOMS: atom_id res chain seq x y z
N MET A 1 47.42 47.66 76.00
CA MET A 1 48.30 46.67 76.66
C MET A 1 48.73 47.24 78.00
N ASP A 2 47.98 46.93 79.05
CA ASP A 2 48.19 47.49 80.40
C ASP A 2 49.29 46.77 81.20
N ILE A 3 49.88 45.71 80.62
CA ILE A 3 50.91 44.88 81.23
C ILE A 3 52.26 45.62 81.24
N HIS A 4 52.63 46.29 80.14
CA HIS A 4 53.84 47.12 80.06
C HIS A 4 53.82 48.37 80.97
N ASN A 5 52.63 48.91 81.23
CA ASN A 5 52.47 50.08 82.09
C ASN A 5 52.24 49.71 83.56
N LYS A 6 52.38 48.42 83.93
CA LYS A 6 52.06 47.95 85.26
C LYS A 6 53.23 48.18 86.22
N GLU A 7 53.12 49.20 87.06
CA GLU A 7 54.07 49.43 88.15
C GLU A 7 53.64 48.70 89.44
N PHE A 8 54.57 47.96 90.04
CA PHE A 8 54.37 47.28 91.31
C PHE A 8 54.94 48.11 92.48
N LYS A 9 54.23 48.14 93.61
CA LYS A 9 54.70 48.81 94.83
C LYS A 9 55.92 48.07 95.40
N HIS A 10 56.97 48.81 95.74
CA HIS A 10 58.21 48.24 96.27
C HIS A 10 58.01 47.67 97.69
N ARG A 11 58.29 46.38 97.90
CA ARG A 11 58.02 45.68 99.17
C ARG A 11 59.32 45.26 99.87
N GLY A 12 60.12 46.23 100.34
CA GLY A 12 61.21 46.02 101.32
C GLY A 12 62.10 44.78 101.09
N ARG A 13 62.57 44.15 102.17
CA ARG A 13 63.53 43.01 102.14
C ARG A 13 62.92 41.64 101.75
N ASN A 14 61.63 41.55 101.46
CA ASN A 14 60.91 40.29 101.20
C ASN A 14 60.07 40.33 99.90
N GLY A 15 60.46 41.15 98.94
CA GLY A 15 59.83 41.23 97.62
C GLY A 15 60.51 40.32 96.59
N TYR A 16 59.82 40.07 95.48
CA TYR A 16 60.40 39.45 94.29
C TYR A 16 61.44 40.37 93.66
N ASP A 17 62.46 39.80 93.01
CA ASP A 17 63.46 40.59 92.27
C ASP A 17 62.77 41.31 91.11
N ARG A 18 63.05 42.62 91.00
CA ARG A 18 62.46 43.46 89.96
C ARG A 18 62.87 42.98 88.57
N TYR A 19 64.12 42.57 88.36
CA TYR A 19 64.61 42.18 87.04
C TYR A 19 64.03 40.84 86.57
N GLU A 20 63.83 39.90 87.50
CA GLU A 20 63.20 38.60 87.20
C GLU A 20 61.70 38.76 86.90
N VAL A 21 61.01 39.63 87.64
CA VAL A 21 59.60 39.97 87.37
C VAL A 21 59.45 40.67 86.02
N ASP A 22 60.35 41.59 85.67
CA ASP A 22 60.32 42.30 84.37
C ASP A 22 60.51 41.31 83.21
N SER A 23 61.53 40.43 83.29
CA SER A 23 61.78 39.40 82.27
C SER A 23 60.61 38.42 82.12
N PHE A 24 59.91 38.09 83.20
CA PHE A 24 58.73 37.24 83.15
C PHE A 24 57.51 37.98 82.56
N LEU A 25 57.37 39.28 82.82
CA LEU A 25 56.32 40.10 82.21
C LEU A 25 56.53 40.28 80.71
N ASP A 26 57.79 40.45 80.26
CA ASP A 26 58.13 40.46 78.83
C ASP A 26 57.71 39.14 78.17
N GLN A 27 58.03 37.99 78.79
CA GLN A 27 57.59 36.68 78.31
C GLN A 27 56.06 36.55 78.27
N ILE A 28 55.34 37.04 79.29
CA ILE A 28 53.87 37.03 79.29
C ILE A 28 53.31 37.89 78.16
N VAL A 29 53.92 39.05 77.88
CA VAL A 29 53.48 39.92 76.80
C VAL A 29 53.64 39.24 75.45
N ASP A 30 54.78 38.59 75.22
CA ASP A 30 55.04 37.83 74.00
C ASP A 30 54.05 36.66 73.86
N ASP A 31 53.92 35.81 74.87
CA ASP A 31 52.99 34.66 74.87
C ASP A 31 51.52 35.11 74.69
N TYR A 32 51.14 36.25 75.27
CA TYR A 32 49.80 36.81 75.11
C TYR A 32 49.59 37.44 73.73
N GLY A 33 50.64 38.03 73.14
CA GLY A 33 50.65 38.50 71.75
C GLY A 33 50.44 37.35 70.78
N ASP A 34 51.25 36.29 70.90
CA ASP A 34 51.14 35.07 70.10
C ASP A 34 49.74 34.44 70.20
N SER A 35 49.18 34.40 71.42
CA SER A 35 47.82 33.91 71.66
C SER A 35 46.75 34.78 70.98
N LEU A 36 46.91 36.11 71.03
CA LEU A 36 46.00 37.04 70.37
C LEU A 36 46.03 36.87 68.85
N ASP A 37 47.22 36.74 68.27
CA ASP A 37 47.41 36.52 66.83
C ASP A 37 46.78 35.19 66.40
N GLN A 38 46.98 34.10 67.16
CA GLN A 38 46.31 32.83 66.92
C GLN A 38 44.78 32.94 66.98
N VAL A 39 44.23 33.71 67.93
CA VAL A 39 42.79 33.94 68.02
C VAL A 39 42.26 34.70 66.80
N VAL A 40 43.02 35.68 66.29
CA VAL A 40 42.66 36.41 65.08
C VAL A 40 42.68 35.49 63.86
N ASP A 41 43.73 34.68 63.71
CA ASP A 41 43.85 33.71 62.61
C ASP A 41 42.74 32.67 62.62
N LEU A 42 42.44 32.09 63.79
CA LEU A 42 41.35 31.13 63.93
C LEU A 42 39.99 31.76 63.62
N LYS A 43 39.75 33.01 64.04
CA LYS A 43 38.52 33.74 63.69
C LYS A 43 38.41 33.96 62.17
N ASN A 44 39.50 34.35 61.52
CA ASN A 44 39.54 34.52 60.06
C ASN A 44 39.28 33.18 59.34
N GLN A 45 39.86 32.09 59.83
CA GLN A 45 39.58 30.75 59.31
C GLN A 45 38.11 30.35 59.48
N ILE A 46 37.53 30.54 60.66
CA ILE A 46 36.11 30.26 60.91
C ILE A 46 35.22 31.08 59.96
N ALA A 47 35.51 32.37 59.78
CA ALA A 47 34.77 33.21 58.85
C ALA A 47 34.86 32.67 57.41
N SER A 48 36.05 32.27 56.95
CA SER A 48 36.25 31.70 55.62
C SER A 48 35.52 30.35 55.43
N LEU A 49 35.51 29.51 56.46
CA LEU A 49 34.83 28.22 56.44
C LEU A 49 33.31 28.39 56.42
N ASN A 50 32.78 29.31 57.23
CA ASN A 50 31.35 29.64 57.21
C ASN A 50 30.92 30.15 55.83
N GLN A 51 31.69 31.06 55.22
CA GLN A 51 31.39 31.53 53.86
C GLN A 51 31.42 30.39 52.83
N LYS A 52 32.30 29.40 53.01
CA LYS A 52 32.33 28.21 52.15
C LYS A 52 31.13 27.31 52.38
N ILE A 53 30.69 27.13 53.63
CA ILE A 53 29.48 26.38 53.98
C ILE A 53 28.25 27.04 53.35
N ASP A 54 28.10 28.35 53.46
CA ASP A 54 26.97 29.09 52.90
C ASP A 54 26.89 28.94 51.37
N ASN A 55 28.05 29.03 50.69
CA ASN A 55 28.13 28.79 49.24
C ASN A 55 27.77 27.35 48.86
N LEU A 56 28.23 26.37 49.64
CA LEU A 56 27.91 24.96 49.38
C LEU A 56 26.43 24.68 49.63
N GLN A 57 25.83 25.23 50.68
CA GLN A 57 24.39 25.13 50.94
C GLN A 57 23.59 25.76 49.81
N SER A 58 23.96 26.96 49.35
CA SER A 58 23.29 27.61 48.21
C SER A 58 23.35 26.75 46.94
N ARG A 59 24.47 26.06 46.68
CA ARG A 59 24.60 25.13 45.54
C ARG A 59 23.75 23.88 45.71
N VAL A 60 23.64 23.34 46.92
CA VAL A 60 22.76 22.19 47.20
C VAL A 60 21.31 22.59 46.93
N ASP A 61 20.86 23.73 47.46
CA ASP A 61 19.49 24.22 47.22
C ASP A 61 19.20 24.45 45.73
N GLU A 62 20.20 24.89 44.95
CA GLU A 62 20.08 25.02 43.50
C GLU A 62 19.95 23.67 42.80
N TYR A 63 20.74 22.66 43.22
CA TYR A 63 20.64 21.32 42.67
C TYR A 63 19.32 20.64 43.02
N ASP A 64 18.83 20.79 44.25
CA ASP A 64 17.54 20.23 44.68
C ASP A 64 16.39 20.82 43.85
N LYS A 65 16.43 22.13 43.55
CA LYS A 65 15.46 22.77 42.66
C LYS A 65 15.53 22.24 41.23
N LYS A 66 16.73 22.05 40.69
CA LYS A 66 16.91 21.48 39.35
C LYS A 66 16.45 20.03 39.29
N GLU A 67 16.71 19.25 40.34
CA GLU A 67 16.24 17.87 40.43
C GLU A 67 14.70 17.81 40.40
N GLU A 68 14.04 18.67 41.17
CA GLU A 68 12.58 18.76 41.17
C GLU A 68 12.02 19.17 39.80
N GLU A 69 12.64 20.15 39.14
CA GLU A 69 12.26 20.57 37.78
C GLU A 69 12.42 19.41 36.78
N VAL A 70 13.55 18.71 36.80
CA VAL A 70 13.81 17.55 35.93
C VAL A 70 12.79 16.44 36.20
N ASN A 71 12.47 16.17 37.46
CA ASN A 71 11.46 15.19 37.84
C ASN A 71 10.07 15.57 37.31
N GLN A 72 9.68 16.84 37.41
CA GLN A 72 8.42 17.35 36.84
C GLN A 72 8.39 17.22 35.32
N ILE A 73 9.48 17.59 34.64
CA ILE A 73 9.62 17.42 33.18
C ILE A 73 9.48 15.94 32.82
N LEU A 74 10.18 15.04 33.51
CA LEU A 74 10.14 13.60 33.25
C LEU A 74 8.72 13.04 33.39
N VAL A 75 8.01 13.38 34.47
CA VAL A 75 6.62 12.96 34.69
C VAL A 75 5.70 13.53 33.61
N SER A 76 5.88 14.78 33.23
CA SER A 76 5.09 15.40 32.16
C SER A 76 5.34 14.75 30.80
N ALA A 77 6.60 14.43 30.48
CA ALA A 77 7.00 13.75 29.26
C ALA A 77 6.44 12.34 29.20
N GLN A 78 6.52 11.60 30.32
CA GLN A 78 5.93 10.25 30.42
C GLN A 78 4.41 10.30 30.23
N LYS A 79 3.72 11.27 30.85
CA LYS A 79 2.28 11.46 30.66
C LYS A 79 1.92 11.80 29.22
N SER A 80 2.71 12.65 28.57
CA SER A 80 2.54 13.01 27.16
C SER A 80 2.74 11.80 26.24
N ALA A 81 3.82 11.03 26.47
CA ALA A 81 4.10 9.80 25.73
C ALA A 81 2.97 8.77 25.89
N ASN A 82 2.48 8.55 27.11
CA ASN A 82 1.35 7.66 27.36
C ASN A 82 0.08 8.12 26.64
N ARG A 83 -0.18 9.43 26.61
CA ARG A 83 -1.31 10.01 25.88
C ARG A 83 -1.18 9.79 24.38
N MET A 84 0.00 10.04 23.81
CA MET A 84 0.29 9.77 22.39
C MET A 84 0.06 8.29 22.04
N ILE A 85 0.53 7.37 22.87
CA ILE A 85 0.33 5.93 22.65
C ILE A 85 -1.16 5.58 22.69
N ALA A 86 -1.90 6.11 23.66
CA ALA A 86 -3.34 5.88 23.76
C ALA A 86 -4.11 6.45 22.55
N ASP A 87 -3.78 7.66 22.12
CA ASP A 87 -4.41 8.30 20.96
C ASP A 87 -4.08 7.55 19.67
N ALA A 88 -2.83 7.14 19.47
CA ALA A 88 -2.40 6.33 18.33
C ALA A 88 -3.12 4.97 18.29
N LYS A 89 -3.24 4.27 19.42
CA LYS A 89 -4.00 3.02 19.52
C LYS A 89 -5.47 3.23 19.15
N LYS A 90 -6.10 4.29 19.68
CA LYS A 90 -7.48 4.63 19.37
C LYS A 90 -7.69 4.97 17.89
N GLN A 91 -6.74 5.67 17.28
CA GLN A 91 -6.77 5.95 15.84
C GLN A 91 -6.63 4.67 15.03
N ALA A 92 -5.67 3.80 15.37
CA ALA A 92 -5.49 2.51 14.72
C ALA A 92 -6.75 1.64 14.79
N GLU A 93 -7.38 1.54 15.98
CA GLU A 93 -8.64 0.82 16.16
C GLU A 93 -9.77 1.37 15.30
N ARG A 94 -9.88 2.71 15.21
CA ARG A 94 -10.86 3.36 14.32
C ARG A 94 -10.60 3.05 12.86
N THR A 95 -9.37 3.21 12.39
CA THR A 95 -9.00 2.92 11.00
C THR A 95 -9.28 1.47 10.65
N VAL A 96 -8.93 0.52 11.52
CA VAL A 96 -9.23 -0.90 11.31
C VAL A 96 -10.74 -1.16 11.31
N SER A 97 -11.50 -0.53 12.20
CA SER A 97 -12.96 -0.66 12.25
C SER A 97 -13.63 -0.10 10.99
N GLU A 98 -13.21 1.09 10.55
CA GLU A 98 -13.69 1.73 9.33
C GLU A 98 -13.35 0.92 8.09
N ALA A 99 -12.09 0.44 7.98
CA ALA A 99 -11.67 -0.42 6.88
C ALA A 99 -12.47 -1.73 6.84
N LYS A 100 -12.73 -2.35 7.99
CA LYS A 100 -13.58 -3.56 8.06
C LYS A 100 -15.01 -3.28 7.60
N LYS A 101 -15.59 -2.17 8.04
CA LYS A 101 -16.95 -1.78 7.64
C LYS A 101 -17.03 -1.47 6.15
N GLN A 102 -16.03 -0.79 5.60
CA GLN A 102 -15.94 -0.52 4.17
C GLN A 102 -15.80 -1.82 3.38
N ALA A 103 -14.89 -2.71 3.77
CA ALA A 103 -14.69 -4.00 3.12
C ALA A 103 -15.97 -4.86 3.14
N GLN A 104 -16.71 -4.86 4.26
CA GLN A 104 -18.01 -5.53 4.34
C GLN A 104 -19.03 -4.94 3.37
N THR A 105 -19.12 -3.60 3.32
CA THR A 105 -20.04 -2.89 2.40
C THR A 105 -19.71 -3.20 0.94
N ASP A 106 -18.42 -3.17 0.58
CA ASP A 106 -17.95 -3.47 -0.77
C ASP A 106 -18.19 -4.94 -1.14
N THR A 107 -17.98 -5.87 -0.20
CA THR A 107 -18.25 -7.30 -0.40
C THR A 107 -19.75 -7.56 -0.61
N ASP A 108 -20.60 -6.94 0.20
CA ASP A 108 -22.06 -7.07 0.06
C ASP A 108 -22.54 -6.48 -1.27
N TYR A 109 -21.98 -5.34 -1.68
CA TYR A 109 -22.27 -4.72 -2.98
C TYR A 109 -21.85 -5.62 -4.15
N GLN A 110 -20.63 -6.18 -4.10
CA GLN A 110 -20.15 -7.12 -5.13
C GLN A 110 -21.00 -8.41 -5.17
N ARG A 111 -21.39 -8.95 -4.00
CA ARG A 111 -22.29 -10.11 -3.92
C ARG A 111 -23.62 -9.82 -4.61
N GLN A 112 -24.20 -8.65 -4.35
CA GLN A 112 -25.44 -8.24 -5.00
C GLN A 112 -25.28 -8.11 -6.53
N GLN A 113 -24.17 -7.53 -7.01
CA GLN A 113 -23.91 -7.47 -8.44
C GLN A 113 -23.78 -8.87 -9.07
N GLN A 114 -23.07 -9.79 -8.42
CA GLN A 114 -22.94 -11.17 -8.90
C GLN A 114 -24.29 -11.89 -8.96
N GLU A 115 -25.16 -11.67 -7.97
CA GLU A 115 -26.51 -12.23 -7.97
C GLU A 115 -27.34 -11.71 -9.15
N VAL A 116 -27.33 -10.39 -9.36
CA VAL A 116 -28.02 -9.77 -10.52
C VAL A 116 -27.47 -10.30 -11.84
N LEU A 117 -26.14 -10.36 -11.99
CA LEU A 117 -25.51 -10.87 -13.22
C LEU A 117 -25.84 -12.35 -13.46
N SER A 118 -25.86 -13.16 -12.40
CA SER A 118 -26.25 -14.57 -12.47
C SER A 118 -27.69 -14.73 -12.93
N ASP A 119 -28.60 -13.89 -12.43
CA ASP A 119 -30.00 -13.92 -12.82
C ASP A 119 -30.21 -13.39 -14.25
N ASP A 120 -29.52 -12.33 -14.65
CA ASP A 120 -29.51 -11.85 -16.03
C ASP A 120 -28.96 -12.91 -17.00
N TYR A 121 -27.89 -13.62 -16.61
CA TYR A 121 -27.35 -14.73 -17.39
C TYR A 121 -28.37 -15.86 -17.57
N LYS A 122 -29.08 -16.25 -16.49
CA LYS A 122 -30.17 -17.25 -16.58
C LYS A 122 -31.28 -16.78 -17.50
N ARG A 123 -31.67 -15.50 -17.42
CA ARG A 123 -32.71 -14.91 -18.29
C ARG A 123 -32.27 -14.95 -19.74
N LEU A 124 -31.06 -14.48 -20.05
CA LEU A 124 -30.51 -14.48 -21.40
C LEU A 124 -30.42 -15.91 -21.97
N LYS A 125 -29.94 -16.87 -21.17
CA LYS A 125 -29.88 -18.28 -21.58
C LYS A 125 -31.26 -18.83 -21.94
N LYS A 126 -32.29 -18.47 -21.19
CA LYS A 126 -33.68 -18.85 -21.50
C LYS A 126 -34.16 -18.21 -22.80
N GLU A 127 -33.96 -16.91 -22.98
CA GLU A 127 -34.35 -16.18 -24.21
C GLU A 127 -33.65 -16.77 -25.44
N VAL A 128 -32.35 -17.08 -25.35
CA VAL A 128 -31.59 -17.75 -26.42
C VAL A 128 -32.13 -19.14 -26.69
N GLY A 129 -32.49 -19.90 -25.64
CA GLY A 129 -33.12 -21.22 -25.79
C GLY A 129 -34.45 -21.15 -26.54
N GLU A 130 -35.33 -20.23 -26.15
CA GLU A 130 -36.62 -19.99 -26.81
C GLU A 130 -36.44 -19.54 -28.25
N PHE A 131 -35.49 -18.62 -28.51
CA PHE A 131 -35.17 -18.18 -29.87
C PHE A 131 -34.66 -19.32 -30.75
N ARG A 132 -33.75 -20.17 -30.23
CA ARG A 132 -33.23 -21.34 -30.95
C ARG A 132 -34.36 -22.31 -31.31
N GLN A 133 -35.24 -22.61 -30.36
CA GLN A 133 -36.40 -23.46 -30.60
C GLN A 133 -37.32 -22.85 -31.66
N HIS A 134 -37.60 -21.54 -31.57
CA HIS A 134 -38.44 -20.84 -32.53
C HIS A 134 -37.88 -20.92 -33.97
N ILE A 135 -36.57 -20.72 -34.13
CA ILE A 135 -35.91 -20.84 -35.44
C ILE A 135 -35.94 -22.29 -35.94
N GLN A 136 -35.68 -23.28 -35.09
CA GLN A 136 -35.79 -24.69 -35.47
C GLN A 136 -37.21 -25.05 -35.94
N GLU A 137 -38.24 -24.61 -35.22
CA GLU A 137 -39.63 -24.82 -35.62
C GLU A 137 -39.98 -24.09 -36.93
N MET A 138 -39.48 -22.86 -37.13
CA MET A 138 -39.68 -22.12 -38.37
C MET A 138 -39.04 -22.83 -39.56
N LEU A 139 -37.81 -23.30 -39.42
CA LEU A 139 -37.09 -24.05 -40.46
C LEU A 139 -37.77 -25.39 -40.73
N GLN A 140 -38.21 -26.12 -39.70
CA GLN A 140 -38.93 -27.37 -39.87
C GLN A 140 -40.24 -27.14 -40.64
N LYS A 141 -41.00 -26.09 -40.33
CA LYS A 141 -42.20 -25.73 -41.09
C LYS A 141 -41.90 -25.41 -42.56
N GLN A 142 -40.76 -24.77 -42.85
CA GLN A 142 -40.33 -24.51 -44.23
C GLN A 142 -39.94 -25.81 -44.95
N ILE A 143 -39.27 -26.74 -44.26
CA ILE A 143 -38.95 -28.07 -44.80
C ILE A 143 -40.24 -28.86 -45.06
N ASP A 144 -41.17 -28.88 -44.11
CA ASP A 144 -42.46 -29.55 -44.23
C ASP A 144 -43.27 -28.98 -45.41
N SER A 145 -43.22 -27.65 -45.62
CA SER A 145 -43.83 -26.99 -46.77
C SER A 145 -43.16 -27.32 -48.10
N LEU A 146 -41.84 -27.57 -48.14
CA LEU A 146 -41.13 -27.99 -49.36
C LEU A 146 -41.37 -29.47 -49.69
N ASN A 147 -41.56 -30.30 -48.66
CA ASN A 147 -41.87 -31.72 -48.80
C ASN A 147 -43.33 -31.99 -49.23
N ASP A 148 -44.14 -30.94 -49.40
CA ASP A 148 -45.51 -31.06 -49.85
C ASP A 148 -45.57 -31.55 -51.31
N SER A 149 -46.12 -32.73 -51.55
CA SER A 149 -46.26 -33.28 -52.91
C SER A 149 -47.24 -32.48 -53.80
N GLU A 150 -47.93 -31.49 -53.25
CA GLU A 150 -48.79 -30.57 -54.00
C GLU A 150 -48.04 -29.76 -55.07
N TRP A 151 -46.75 -29.45 -54.89
CA TRP A 151 -45.99 -28.73 -55.93
C TRP A 151 -45.77 -29.57 -57.18
N GLN A 152 -45.58 -30.89 -57.04
CA GLN A 152 -45.46 -31.81 -58.19
C GLN A 152 -46.79 -31.92 -58.92
N HIS A 153 -47.89 -32.07 -58.18
CA HIS A 153 -49.23 -32.15 -58.75
C HIS A 153 -49.61 -30.86 -59.51
N SER A 154 -49.32 -29.69 -58.93
CA SER A 154 -49.59 -28.41 -59.57
C SER A 154 -48.71 -28.12 -60.80
N LEU A 155 -47.46 -28.58 -60.82
CA LEU A 155 -46.62 -28.52 -62.03
C LEU A 155 -47.15 -29.45 -63.14
N ASP A 156 -47.52 -30.68 -62.79
CA ASP A 156 -48.06 -31.63 -63.76
C ASP A 156 -49.41 -31.16 -64.35
N GLU A 157 -50.26 -30.52 -63.55
CA GLU A 157 -51.49 -29.88 -64.05
C GLU A 157 -51.19 -28.75 -65.04
N TYR A 158 -50.20 -27.89 -64.74
CA TYR A 158 -49.81 -26.77 -65.60
C TYR A 158 -49.19 -27.23 -66.93
N PHE A 159 -48.33 -28.25 -66.90
CA PHE A 159 -47.66 -28.79 -68.09
C PHE A 159 -48.45 -29.91 -68.79
N HIS A 160 -49.61 -30.28 -68.26
CA HIS A 160 -50.48 -31.35 -68.78
C HIS A 160 -49.75 -32.70 -68.91
N THR A 161 -48.85 -33.01 -67.98
CA THR A 161 -48.10 -34.27 -67.93
C THR A 161 -48.83 -35.29 -67.07
N GLU A 162 -49.40 -36.33 -67.70
CA GLU A 162 -50.12 -37.38 -66.98
C GLU A 162 -49.14 -38.35 -66.27
N ARG A 163 -49.04 -38.23 -64.94
CA ARG A 163 -48.24 -39.12 -64.10
C ARG A 163 -49.11 -39.87 -63.10
N PHE A 164 -48.72 -41.10 -62.80
CA PHE A 164 -49.33 -41.92 -61.76
C PHE A 164 -48.63 -41.65 -60.44
N TYR A 165 -49.41 -41.21 -59.44
CA TYR A 165 -48.94 -40.91 -58.09
C TYR A 165 -49.25 -42.11 -57.16
N PRO A 166 -48.25 -42.90 -56.74
CA PRO A 166 -48.46 -44.00 -55.82
C PRO A 166 -48.81 -43.48 -54.41
N GLY A 167 -49.84 -44.03 -53.78
CA GLY A 167 -50.32 -43.58 -52.46
C GLY A 167 -49.36 -43.82 -51.28
N ASN A 168 -48.15 -44.33 -51.54
CA ASN A 168 -47.09 -44.52 -50.54
C ASN A 168 -46.03 -43.39 -50.56
N GLY A 169 -46.21 -42.34 -51.37
CA GLY A 169 -45.27 -41.22 -51.46
C GLY A 169 -43.99 -41.54 -52.25
N ALA A 170 -43.97 -42.62 -53.03
CA ALA A 170 -42.90 -42.89 -53.98
C ALA A 170 -42.93 -41.91 -55.16
N GLU A 171 -41.81 -41.75 -55.86
CA GLU A 171 -41.69 -40.87 -57.04
C GLU A 171 -42.78 -41.19 -58.09
N PRO A 172 -43.42 -40.15 -58.68
CA PRO A 172 -44.49 -40.35 -59.65
C PRO A 172 -43.97 -41.00 -60.93
N LEU A 173 -44.63 -42.09 -61.34
CA LEU A 173 -44.27 -42.84 -62.55
C LEU A 173 -44.99 -42.24 -63.75
N PRO A 174 -44.32 -42.08 -64.91
CA PRO A 174 -45.01 -41.71 -66.14
C PRO A 174 -46.08 -42.76 -66.45
N ILE A 175 -47.30 -42.33 -66.76
CA ILE A 175 -48.34 -43.24 -67.27
C ILE A 175 -47.88 -43.59 -68.67
N SER A 176 -47.42 -44.83 -68.84
CA SER A 176 -46.92 -45.38 -70.11
C SER A 176 -47.72 -44.84 -71.28
N ASP A 177 -47.04 -44.07 -72.13
CA ASP A 177 -47.50 -43.86 -73.47
C ASP A 177 -47.59 -45.24 -74.14
N SER A 178 -48.58 -45.43 -75.03
CA SER A 178 -48.66 -46.59 -75.90
C SER A 178 -47.32 -46.88 -76.56
N GLN A 179 -47.04 -48.15 -76.87
CA GLN A 179 -45.81 -48.60 -77.57
C GLN A 179 -45.45 -47.80 -78.85
N GLU A 180 -46.36 -46.97 -79.36
CA GLU A 180 -46.15 -46.07 -80.49
C GLU A 180 -45.34 -44.80 -80.14
N ASP A 181 -45.38 -44.31 -78.89
CA ASP A 181 -44.67 -43.10 -78.49
C ASP A 181 -43.25 -43.38 -77.96
N GLU A 182 -42.98 -44.60 -77.48
CA GLU A 182 -41.63 -45.06 -77.12
C GLU A 182 -40.75 -45.21 -78.37
N PHE A 183 -41.34 -45.74 -79.46
CA PHE A 183 -40.68 -45.82 -80.78
C PHE A 183 -40.41 -44.43 -81.39
N ALA A 184 -41.33 -43.48 -81.21
CA ALA A 184 -41.16 -42.11 -81.70
C ALA A 184 -40.10 -41.30 -80.91
N ARG A 185 -39.86 -41.65 -79.63
CA ARG A 185 -38.80 -41.05 -78.82
C ARG A 185 -37.44 -41.66 -79.13
N GLU A 186 -37.34 -42.99 -79.34
CA GLU A 186 -36.10 -43.61 -79.82
C GLU A 186 -35.72 -43.15 -81.23
N GLU A 187 -36.70 -42.94 -82.14
CA GLU A 187 -36.44 -42.40 -83.48
C GLU A 187 -35.95 -40.94 -83.43
N LYS A 188 -36.49 -40.11 -82.52
CA LYS A 188 -36.00 -38.73 -82.33
C LYS A 188 -34.62 -38.67 -81.68
N ILE A 189 -34.28 -39.60 -80.79
CA ILE A 189 -32.95 -39.69 -80.18
C ILE A 189 -31.93 -40.19 -81.20
N ALA A 190 -32.34 -41.05 -82.15
CA ALA A 190 -31.47 -41.52 -83.23
C ALA A 190 -31.21 -40.47 -84.34
N GLU A 191 -32.14 -39.54 -84.59
CA GLU A 191 -31.96 -38.46 -85.57
C GLU A 191 -31.21 -37.22 -85.02
N GLU A 192 -31.02 -37.09 -83.71
CA GLU A 192 -30.24 -36.00 -83.10
C GLU A 192 -28.76 -36.36 -82.85
N ASP A 193 -28.32 -37.60 -83.11
CA ASP A 193 -26.95 -38.08 -82.85
C ASP A 193 -26.00 -38.00 -84.08
N GLU A 194 -26.41 -37.32 -85.17
CA GLU A 194 -25.53 -37.05 -86.33
C GLU A 194 -24.95 -35.63 -86.38
N ASN A 195 -25.09 -34.81 -85.32
CA ASN A 195 -24.57 -33.44 -85.39
C ASN A 195 -24.21 -32.81 -84.03
N SER A 196 -23.10 -33.22 -83.42
CA SER A 196 -22.08 -32.29 -82.87
C SER A 196 -20.90 -33.06 -82.27
N ASP A 197 -19.78 -33.03 -82.98
CA ASP A 197 -18.44 -33.13 -82.39
C ASP A 197 -18.23 -32.09 -81.27
N ASP A 198 -17.19 -32.32 -80.44
CA ASP A 198 -16.50 -31.32 -79.58
C ASP A 198 -17.27 -31.00 -78.25
N ILE A 199 -16.74 -30.98 -77.01
CA ILE A 199 -15.40 -30.68 -76.46
C ILE A 199 -15.38 -31.09 -74.95
N GLY A 200 -14.22 -31.53 -74.41
CA GLY A 200 -13.75 -31.23 -73.03
C GLY A 200 -14.07 -32.25 -71.91
N GLU A 201 -13.14 -33.13 -71.52
CA GLU A 201 -12.10 -32.92 -70.49
C GLU A 201 -12.64 -32.80 -69.05
N TRP A 202 -12.64 -33.91 -68.32
CA TRP A 202 -12.72 -33.90 -66.85
C TRP A 202 -11.33 -34.13 -66.29
N VAL A 203 -10.79 -33.05 -65.72
CA VAL A 203 -9.54 -32.98 -64.96
C VAL A 203 -9.69 -33.81 -63.68
N GLU A 204 -8.75 -34.73 -63.46
CA GLU A 204 -8.50 -35.31 -62.14
C GLU A 204 -7.99 -34.19 -61.22
N VAL A 205 -8.79 -33.83 -60.22
CA VAL A 205 -8.34 -32.97 -59.12
C VAL A 205 -7.91 -33.88 -57.99
N ASP A 206 -6.60 -34.17 -57.96
CA ASP A 206 -5.88 -34.38 -56.72
C ASP A 206 -5.79 -33.02 -56.01
N ASP A 207 -6.28 -32.95 -54.78
CA ASP A 207 -5.78 -31.99 -53.80
C ASP A 207 -5.66 -32.73 -52.47
N ASP A 208 -4.43 -33.19 -52.23
CA ASP A 208 -3.87 -33.45 -50.91
C ASP A 208 -3.93 -32.15 -50.10
N ILE A 209 -4.76 -32.09 -49.06
CA ILE A 209 -4.52 -31.23 -47.91
C ILE A 209 -4.76 -32.04 -46.63
N ASP A 210 -3.61 -32.47 -46.10
CA ASP A 210 -3.22 -32.79 -44.73
C ASP A 210 -4.30 -32.98 -43.65
N ASP A 211 -4.18 -34.16 -43.04
CA ASP A 211 -4.66 -34.54 -41.72
C ASP A 211 -4.33 -33.46 -40.65
N GLU A 212 -5.36 -32.84 -40.06
CA GLU A 212 -5.29 -32.36 -38.68
C GLU A 212 -6.35 -33.09 -37.85
N ASP A 213 -5.98 -34.30 -37.41
CA ASP A 213 -6.52 -34.91 -36.19
C ASP A 213 -6.13 -34.04 -34.99
N ILE A 214 -7.05 -33.24 -34.45
CA ILE A 214 -6.98 -32.79 -33.06
C ILE A 214 -8.31 -33.13 -32.40
N ASP A 215 -8.47 -34.43 -32.12
CA ASP A 215 -9.31 -34.90 -31.04
C ASP A 215 -8.50 -34.80 -29.73
N SER A 216 -9.05 -34.01 -28.80
CA SER A 216 -9.51 -34.54 -27.51
C SER A 216 -8.56 -35.48 -26.75
N ASP A 217 -7.86 -34.96 -25.72
CA ASP A 217 -7.93 -35.45 -24.32
C ASP A 217 -6.79 -34.87 -23.44
N ASP A 218 -7.18 -34.02 -22.48
CA ASP A 218 -6.86 -33.94 -21.03
C ASP A 218 -5.63 -34.73 -20.44
N PRO A 219 -5.23 -34.53 -19.17
CA PRO A 219 -4.92 -33.34 -18.35
C PRO A 219 -3.49 -33.43 -17.73
N ASP A 220 -3.09 -32.45 -16.91
CA ASP A 220 -2.12 -32.52 -15.79
C ASP A 220 -0.93 -33.51 -15.83
N GLU A 221 0.30 -32.99 -15.83
CA GLU A 221 1.36 -33.31 -14.84
C GLU A 221 2.72 -32.74 -15.27
N VAL A 222 3.19 -31.69 -14.59
CA VAL A 222 4.62 -31.50 -14.33
C VAL A 222 4.81 -30.92 -12.93
N ASP A 223 4.92 -31.84 -11.97
CA ASP A 223 5.71 -31.64 -10.76
C ASP A 223 7.14 -32.08 -11.05
N SER A 224 8.10 -31.18 -10.86
CA SER A 224 9.44 -31.55 -10.41
C SER A 224 10.14 -30.34 -9.80
N ASN A 225 9.88 -30.21 -8.51
CA ASN A 225 10.76 -29.72 -7.45
C ASN A 225 12.27 -29.99 -7.70
N GLU A 226 13.14 -28.97 -7.57
CA GLU A 226 14.43 -29.07 -6.85
C GLU A 226 15.08 -27.68 -6.61
N GLU A 227 15.26 -27.37 -5.31
CA GLU A 227 16.17 -26.38 -4.70
C GLU A 227 17.61 -26.56 -5.25
N SER A 228 18.59 -25.65 -5.22
CA SER A 228 19.08 -24.53 -4.38
C SER A 228 20.29 -23.95 -5.19
N GLU A 229 20.83 -22.74 -5.04
CA GLU A 229 21.51 -22.09 -3.93
C GLU A 229 21.83 -20.63 -4.39
N ASP A 230 21.78 -19.69 -3.44
CA ASP A 230 22.64 -18.51 -3.27
C ASP A 230 23.17 -17.71 -4.49
N ASP A 231 22.66 -16.48 -4.68
CA ASP A 231 23.54 -15.32 -4.95
C ASP A 231 22.93 -14.01 -4.43
N GLU A 232 23.79 -13.16 -3.92
CA GLU A 232 23.45 -11.94 -3.19
C GLU A 232 22.95 -10.81 -4.10
N GLY A 233 21.92 -10.11 -3.62
CA GLY A 233 21.81 -8.67 -3.77
C GLY A 233 21.10 -8.16 -5.02
N GLU A 234 19.79 -7.94 -4.93
CA GLU A 234 19.10 -6.86 -5.64
C GLU A 234 17.79 -6.50 -4.93
N ASN A 235 17.67 -5.24 -4.49
CA ASN A 235 16.45 -4.70 -3.86
C ASN A 235 15.25 -4.75 -4.83
N PRO A 236 14.01 -4.99 -4.36
CA PRO A 236 12.84 -4.95 -5.23
C PRO A 236 12.58 -3.54 -5.76
N GLN A 237 12.52 -3.39 -7.09
CA GLN A 237 12.10 -2.16 -7.76
C GLN A 237 10.57 -1.97 -7.64
N PRO A 238 10.06 -0.76 -7.36
CA PRO A 238 8.63 -0.50 -7.40
C PRO A 238 8.15 -0.36 -8.86
N MET A 239 7.06 -1.06 -9.17
CA MET A 239 6.30 -0.93 -10.42
C MET A 239 5.76 0.50 -10.56
N THR A 240 6.25 1.25 -11.55
CA THR A 240 5.72 2.59 -11.88
C THR A 240 4.58 2.48 -12.89
N GLY A 241 3.35 2.58 -12.39
CA GLY A 241 2.12 2.70 -13.18
C GLY A 241 1.45 4.06 -12.97
N ASP A 242 1.56 4.89 -14.00
CA ASP A 242 0.78 6.07 -14.40
C ASP A 242 0.16 7.01 -13.33
N SER A 243 0.69 8.24 -13.26
CA SER A 243 -0.01 9.40 -12.70
C SER A 243 0.37 10.67 -13.47
N PRO A 244 -0.57 11.34 -14.14
CA PRO A 244 -0.29 12.54 -14.92
C PRO A 244 -0.40 13.79 -14.04
N SER A 245 0.70 14.19 -13.41
CA SER A 245 0.84 15.55 -12.86
C SER A 245 2.31 15.99 -12.81
N HIS A 246 2.86 16.36 -13.96
CA HIS A 246 4.12 17.11 -14.04
C HIS A 246 3.89 18.57 -13.62
N GLN A 247 4.28 18.94 -12.40
CA GLN A 247 4.71 20.29 -12.06
C GLN A 247 6.24 20.31 -12.06
N THR A 248 6.84 20.92 -13.07
CA THR A 248 8.29 21.10 -13.17
C THR A 248 8.72 22.29 -12.30
N MET A 249 9.37 22.04 -11.17
CA MET A 249 10.14 23.04 -10.44
C MET A 249 11.49 23.23 -11.14
N ASN A 250 11.70 24.43 -11.68
CA ASN A 250 12.94 24.83 -12.34
C ASN A 250 14.01 25.10 -11.27
N ILE A 251 15.11 24.35 -11.27
CA ILE A 251 16.27 24.55 -10.39
C ILE A 251 17.46 24.91 -11.27
N SER A 252 17.79 26.21 -11.30
CA SER A 252 19.10 26.73 -11.68
C SER A 252 19.24 28.13 -11.06
N ASP A 253 19.96 28.20 -9.93
CA ASP A 253 21.18 29.01 -9.80
C ASP A 253 21.59 29.14 -8.32
N GLU A 254 22.80 28.66 -8.03
CA GLU A 254 23.53 28.83 -6.77
C GLU A 254 24.30 30.20 -6.76
N PRO A 255 24.95 30.61 -5.65
CA PRO A 255 24.52 31.78 -4.89
C PRO A 255 25.49 32.97 -4.99
N LYS A 256 24.98 34.20 -4.82
CA LYS A 256 25.82 35.38 -4.51
C LYS A 256 25.55 35.89 -3.10
N ARG A 257 26.57 35.74 -2.25
CA ARG A 257 26.69 36.37 -0.93
C ARG A 257 26.80 37.90 -1.06
N ARG A 258 26.11 38.62 -0.17
CA ARG A 258 26.46 39.91 0.49
C ARG A 258 25.31 40.27 1.44
N SER A 259 25.47 40.02 2.74
CA SER A 259 25.82 41.00 3.79
C SER A 259 24.76 42.09 4.00
N SER A 260 23.93 41.93 5.05
CA SER A 260 23.71 42.94 6.11
C SER A 260 22.49 42.56 6.95
N ASP A 261 22.77 42.21 8.21
CA ASP A 261 21.99 42.52 9.41
C ASP A 261 20.47 42.35 9.39
N VAL A 262 20.01 41.20 9.92
CA VAL A 262 18.83 41.20 10.80
C VAL A 262 19.10 40.22 11.95
N ASN A 263 19.37 40.77 13.13
CA ASN A 263 19.45 40.06 14.40
C ASN A 263 18.03 39.97 14.97
N ILE A 264 17.48 38.76 15.12
CA ILE A 264 16.16 38.55 15.74
C ILE A 264 16.40 38.17 17.20
N VAL A 265 16.11 39.11 18.10
CA VAL A 265 16.14 38.89 19.56
C VAL A 265 14.73 38.54 20.05
N PHE A 266 14.66 37.62 21.02
CA PHE A 266 13.45 37.03 21.60
C PHE A 266 12.83 37.92 22.73
N PRO A 267 11.57 37.66 23.16
CA PRO A 267 10.65 38.65 23.74
C PRO A 267 10.88 39.20 25.17
N ASP A 268 12.10 39.21 25.73
CA ASP A 268 12.33 39.64 27.13
C ASP A 268 13.49 40.63 27.33
N ASP A 269 13.94 41.34 26.30
CA ASP A 269 14.90 42.46 26.41
C ASP A 269 14.34 43.71 27.13
N TYR A 270 13.27 43.55 27.92
CA TYR A 270 12.75 44.55 28.85
C TYR A 270 13.51 44.52 30.17
N LYS A 271 14.30 45.55 30.46
CA LYS A 271 14.22 46.39 31.68
C LYS A 271 15.53 47.14 31.94
N ASP A 272 15.33 48.36 32.43
CA ASP A 272 16.29 49.24 33.09
C ASP A 272 17.34 49.91 32.19
N HIS A 273 17.09 51.17 31.83
CA HIS A 273 17.94 52.28 32.30
C HIS A 273 17.31 53.67 32.03
N ASN A 274 16.95 54.29 33.16
CA ASN A 274 16.76 55.73 33.45
C ASN A 274 15.43 56.41 33.12
#